data_AF-A0A970S2A4-F1
#
_entry.id   AF-A0A970S2A4-F1
#
_cell.length_a   1.000
_cell.length_b   1.000
_cell.length_c   1.000
_cell.angle_alpha   90.00
_cell.angle_beta   90.00
_cell.angle_gamma   90.00
#
_symmetry.space_group_name_H-M   'P 1'
#
loop_
_entity.id
_entity.type
_entity.pdbx_description
1 polymer ?
#
loop_
_entity_poly.entity_id
_entity_poly.type
_entity_poly.pdbx_seq_one_letter_code
_entity_poly.pdbx_strand_id
1 'polypeptide(L)'
;MLKKLIWLSRVAVIVLISLLLISLAGCLQDTFSRSEKQGTEQEQHLNPEQEYQNAVEERRRREAELREELGAFFVPLPPVDRADNPAVKAKGIYVTGHTVANSRRFAELMQLVDETELNAMVIDVKNDSGLMTYRSEIEIVKEVNGNKGVVIEDIDAVLSELKARDIYPIARVVVFRDPHLPEVKPAWAIQKRDGGGQWRDPKNFAWVNPYDKNVWDYNIAIAKEAALKGFREIQFDYVRFPENARRVDREAEFPGSNGRSKAEAIAGFLAYAREQLADYNVHIAADVFGVVATSKGDAEGIGQSWEKISSLVDYICPMIYPSHYGPGYFGIAVPDANPAGTVKYALTDSLKRNAPLQRPAIIRPWLQSFTATWVKGHIVYGPVQVRAQIEAALALGIDEFLIWNAGSRYSRDSYLTADEAQIQEAAQAAARLALGHDALGRTKQTALSDYLTALQKKKWYDAFLWQSRDFAQSEADYQAWADGWTSSLASYAVTAEQGTTFTVDLTLKSAVAVQKLSGEKFTVSMENGVWKVEPPLALLKALTVQESSNTNSSDDSL
;
A
#
# COMPACT_ATOMS: atom_id res chain seq x y z
N MET A 1 14.34 35.63 -47.53
CA MET A 1 14.09 34.45 -46.67
C MET A 1 13.57 33.22 -47.41
N LEU A 2 12.73 33.36 -48.44
CA LEU A 2 12.15 32.23 -49.18
C LEU A 2 13.18 31.28 -49.85
N LYS A 3 14.31 31.81 -50.35
CA LYS A 3 15.38 30.98 -50.98
C LYS A 3 16.16 30.09 -50.00
N LYS A 4 16.27 30.48 -48.72
CA LYS A 4 16.91 29.65 -47.67
C LYS A 4 15.99 28.50 -47.22
N LEU A 5 14.67 28.73 -47.22
CA LEU A 5 13.68 27.71 -46.86
C LEU A 5 13.57 26.61 -47.93
N ILE A 6 13.67 26.99 -49.22
CA ILE A 6 13.69 26.04 -50.35
C ILE A 6 14.99 25.23 -50.41
N TRP A 7 16.10 25.80 -49.95
CA TRP A 7 17.38 25.08 -49.88
C TRP A 7 17.38 24.05 -48.74
N LEU A 8 16.87 24.42 -47.56
CA LEU A 8 16.75 23.51 -46.42
C LEU A 8 15.78 22.36 -46.68
N SER A 9 14.66 22.59 -47.39
CA SER A 9 13.74 21.50 -47.75
C SER A 9 14.33 20.53 -48.78
N ARG A 10 15.13 21.03 -49.73
CA ARG A 10 15.84 20.17 -50.71
C ARG A 10 16.92 19.32 -50.06
N VAL A 11 17.65 19.84 -49.08
CA VAL A 11 18.65 19.06 -48.33
C VAL A 11 17.97 17.99 -47.48
N ALA A 12 16.85 18.30 -46.81
CA ALA A 12 16.10 17.33 -46.02
C ALA A 12 15.50 16.20 -46.88
N VAL A 13 14.98 16.52 -48.07
CA VAL A 13 14.45 15.51 -49.01
C VAL A 13 15.55 14.63 -49.59
N ILE A 14 16.74 15.18 -49.87
CA ILE A 14 17.87 14.38 -50.34
C ILE A 14 18.38 13.43 -49.24
N VAL A 15 18.45 13.88 -47.98
CA VAL A 15 18.81 13.03 -46.84
C VAL A 15 17.78 11.92 -46.59
N LEU A 16 16.48 12.22 -46.71
CA LEU A 16 15.40 11.22 -46.60
C LEU A 16 15.43 10.19 -47.73
N ILE A 17 15.70 10.61 -48.98
CA ILE A 17 15.84 9.68 -50.12
C ILE A 17 17.10 8.83 -49.98
N SER A 18 18.17 9.39 -49.40
CA SER A 18 19.43 8.66 -49.16
C SER A 18 19.27 7.60 -48.06
N LEU A 19 18.53 7.91 -46.99
CA LEU A 19 18.17 6.96 -45.94
C LEU A 19 17.22 5.86 -46.43
N LEU A 20 16.27 6.18 -47.33
CA LEU A 20 15.40 5.18 -47.96
C LEU A 20 16.15 4.27 -48.94
N LEU A 21 17.16 4.77 -49.65
CA LEU A 21 17.99 3.96 -50.54
C LEU A 21 18.94 3.04 -49.75
N ILE A 22 19.39 3.43 -48.56
CA ILE A 22 20.19 2.59 -47.66
C ILE A 22 19.32 1.47 -47.04
N SER A 23 18.05 1.76 -46.69
CA SER A 23 17.14 0.72 -46.19
C SER A 23 16.68 -0.27 -47.28
N LEU A 24 16.53 0.20 -48.53
CA LEU A 24 16.22 -0.67 -49.67
C LEU A 24 17.43 -1.50 -50.15
N ALA A 25 18.66 -0.99 -50.04
CA ALA A 25 19.87 -1.76 -50.31
C ALA A 25 20.12 -2.85 -49.24
N GLY A 26 19.79 -2.58 -47.97
CA GLY A 26 19.83 -3.57 -46.90
C GLY A 26 18.82 -4.71 -47.09
N CYS A 27 17.60 -4.41 -47.54
CA CYS A 27 16.57 -5.43 -47.81
C CYS A 27 16.82 -6.26 -49.08
N LEU A 28 17.61 -5.76 -50.04
CA LEU A 28 17.93 -6.47 -51.29
C LEU A 28 19.22 -7.31 -51.23
N GLN A 29 20.07 -7.13 -50.21
CA GLN A 29 21.21 -8.03 -49.97
C GLN A 29 20.83 -9.30 -49.19
N ASP A 30 19.73 -9.29 -48.43
CA ASP A 30 19.21 -10.49 -47.74
C ASP A 30 18.46 -11.47 -48.66
N THR A 31 18.12 -11.07 -49.88
CA THR A 31 17.38 -11.93 -50.82
C THR A 31 18.25 -12.63 -51.87
N PHE A 32 19.57 -12.36 -51.92
CA PHE A 32 20.48 -12.99 -52.89
C PHE A 32 21.76 -13.62 -52.32
N SER A 33 21.92 -13.70 -50.99
CA SER A 33 22.95 -14.53 -50.34
C SER A 33 22.39 -15.84 -49.77
N ARG A 34 21.31 -16.37 -50.35
CA ARG A 34 20.82 -17.72 -50.07
C ARG A 34 21.52 -18.73 -51.01
N SER A 35 22.83 -18.80 -50.88
CA SER A 35 23.66 -19.86 -51.47
C SER A 35 24.63 -20.33 -50.40
N GLU A 36 24.36 -21.53 -49.89
CA GLU A 36 25.33 -22.41 -49.20
C GLU A 36 26.15 -21.78 -48.07
N LYS A 37 25.50 -21.54 -46.94
CA LYS A 37 26.10 -21.86 -45.63
C LYS A 37 25.14 -22.74 -44.86
N GLN A 38 25.32 -24.04 -44.99
CA GLN A 38 24.93 -25.01 -43.97
C GLN A 38 25.70 -24.66 -42.68
N GLY A 39 25.10 -23.81 -41.86
CA GLY A 39 25.41 -23.65 -40.45
C GLY A 39 24.14 -24.02 -39.70
N THR A 40 24.16 -25.18 -39.07
CA THR A 40 23.12 -25.69 -38.18
C THR A 40 22.96 -24.76 -36.98
N GLU A 41 22.03 -23.81 -37.04
CA GLU A 41 21.35 -23.31 -35.84
C GLU A 41 20.09 -24.15 -35.65
N GLN A 42 20.30 -25.32 -35.05
CA GLN A 42 19.21 -25.98 -34.33
C GLN A 42 18.91 -25.10 -33.12
N GLU A 43 17.73 -24.49 -33.05
CA GLU A 43 17.13 -24.16 -31.76
C GLU A 43 17.04 -25.48 -30.99
N GLN A 44 18.04 -25.74 -30.16
CA GLN A 44 18.00 -26.84 -29.22
C GLN A 44 16.89 -26.49 -28.23
N HIS A 45 15.69 -27.01 -28.46
CA HIS A 45 14.72 -27.20 -27.40
C HIS A 45 15.41 -28.09 -26.36
N LEU A 46 15.98 -27.44 -25.34
CA LEU A 46 16.51 -28.12 -24.17
C LEU A 46 15.39 -28.97 -23.59
N ASN A 47 15.70 -30.18 -23.17
CA ASN A 47 14.70 -30.94 -22.43
C ASN A 47 14.51 -30.29 -21.04
N PRO A 48 13.37 -30.52 -20.36
CA PRO A 48 13.08 -29.87 -19.07
C PRO A 48 14.16 -30.08 -18.00
N GLU A 49 14.86 -31.22 -18.04
CA GLU A 49 15.98 -31.50 -17.13
C GLU A 49 17.16 -30.55 -17.40
N GLN A 50 17.52 -30.35 -18.66
CA GLN A 50 18.60 -29.43 -19.05
C GLN A 50 18.24 -27.97 -18.71
N GLU A 51 16.98 -27.56 -18.90
CA GLU A 51 16.50 -26.23 -18.48
C GLU A 51 16.63 -26.04 -16.97
N TYR A 52 16.22 -27.03 -16.17
CA TYR A 52 16.36 -27.01 -14.72
C TYR A 52 17.83 -26.93 -14.29
N GLN A 53 18.72 -27.76 -14.84
CA GLN A 53 20.15 -27.73 -14.50
C GLN A 53 20.80 -26.39 -14.87
N ASN A 54 20.44 -25.80 -16.01
CA ASN A 54 20.92 -24.48 -16.42
C ASN A 54 20.47 -23.39 -15.44
N ALA A 55 19.20 -23.40 -15.04
CA ALA A 55 18.66 -22.45 -14.06
C ALA A 55 19.34 -22.60 -12.68
N VAL A 56 19.62 -23.84 -12.24
CA VAL A 56 20.35 -24.10 -11.00
C VAL A 56 21.77 -23.53 -11.06
N GLU A 57 22.47 -23.69 -12.18
CA GLU A 57 23.83 -23.17 -12.35
C GLU A 57 23.85 -21.64 -12.45
N GLU A 58 22.91 -21.04 -13.18
CA GLU A 58 22.73 -19.58 -13.25
C GLU A 58 22.46 -19.00 -11.85
N ARG A 59 21.55 -19.62 -11.08
CA ARG A 59 21.28 -19.24 -9.69
C ARG A 59 22.56 -19.31 -8.85
N ARG A 60 23.37 -20.37 -8.95
CA ARG A 60 24.64 -20.50 -8.19
C ARG A 60 25.63 -19.40 -8.55
N ARG A 61 25.79 -19.08 -9.84
CA ARG A 61 26.65 -17.98 -10.28
C ARG A 61 26.18 -16.65 -9.72
N ARG A 62 24.88 -16.36 -9.83
CA ARG A 62 24.28 -15.14 -9.28
C ARG A 62 24.46 -15.05 -7.76
N GLU A 63 24.30 -16.17 -7.06
CA GLU A 63 24.52 -16.23 -5.61
C GLU A 63 25.97 -15.91 -5.24
N ALA A 64 26.96 -16.40 -6.01
CA ALA A 64 28.37 -16.09 -5.77
C ALA A 64 28.68 -14.60 -5.95
N GLU A 65 28.13 -13.97 -7.01
CA GLU A 65 28.25 -12.52 -7.25
C GLU A 65 27.62 -11.71 -6.10
N LEU A 66 26.39 -12.05 -5.71
CA LEU A 66 25.68 -11.37 -4.61
C LEU A 66 26.39 -11.52 -3.28
N ARG A 67 27.06 -12.66 -3.04
CA ARG A 67 27.84 -12.87 -1.81
C ARG A 67 29.04 -11.94 -1.72
N GLU A 68 29.71 -11.70 -2.84
CA GLU A 68 30.81 -10.73 -2.91
C GLU A 68 30.30 -9.30 -2.76
N GLU A 69 29.20 -8.95 -3.45
CA GLU A 69 28.62 -7.61 -3.44
C GLU A 69 28.05 -7.20 -2.06
N LEU A 70 27.27 -8.09 -1.44
CA LEU A 70 26.51 -7.78 -0.23
C LEU A 70 27.26 -8.07 1.06
N GLY A 71 28.32 -8.88 1.01
CA GLY A 71 29.14 -9.24 2.17
C GLY A 71 28.29 -9.72 3.36
N ALA A 72 28.34 -8.99 4.48
CA ALA A 72 27.62 -9.36 5.70
C ALA A 72 26.09 -9.35 5.58
N PHE A 73 25.53 -8.65 4.57
CA PHE A 73 24.08 -8.59 4.31
C PHE A 73 23.59 -9.71 3.38
N PHE A 74 24.49 -10.54 2.87
CA PHE A 74 24.15 -11.59 1.91
C PHE A 74 23.18 -12.63 2.52
N VAL A 75 22.15 -12.97 1.75
CA VAL A 75 21.21 -14.05 2.01
C VAL A 75 21.08 -14.89 0.72
N PRO A 76 21.08 -16.23 0.81
CA PRO A 76 20.96 -17.09 -0.38
C PRO A 76 19.70 -16.83 -1.20
N LEU A 77 19.76 -17.07 -2.51
CA LEU A 77 18.56 -17.06 -3.35
C LEU A 77 17.64 -18.25 -3.02
N PRO A 78 16.33 -18.19 -3.29
CA PRO A 78 15.49 -19.37 -3.14
C PRO A 78 15.85 -20.48 -4.15
N PRO A 79 15.42 -21.73 -3.92
CA PRO A 79 15.56 -22.81 -4.90
C PRO A 79 14.77 -22.50 -6.19
N VAL A 80 15.22 -23.10 -7.30
CA VAL A 80 14.60 -22.92 -8.63
C VAL A 80 13.18 -23.51 -8.64
N ASP A 81 13.02 -24.67 -8.04
CA ASP A 81 11.76 -25.37 -7.84
C ASP A 81 11.10 -24.94 -6.53
N ARG A 82 10.40 -23.81 -6.56
CA ARG A 82 9.56 -23.36 -5.45
C ARG A 82 8.09 -23.52 -5.75
N ALA A 83 7.32 -23.75 -4.70
CA ALA A 83 5.86 -23.70 -4.79
C ALA A 83 5.38 -22.27 -5.06
N ASP A 84 4.26 -22.16 -5.76
CA ASP A 84 3.54 -20.90 -5.91
C ASP A 84 3.08 -20.40 -4.54
N ASN A 85 2.96 -19.08 -4.41
CA ASN A 85 2.46 -18.42 -3.22
C ASN A 85 1.22 -17.60 -3.60
N PRO A 86 0.04 -18.24 -3.74
CA PRO A 86 -1.18 -17.52 -4.06
C PRO A 86 -1.63 -16.67 -2.87
N ALA A 87 -2.23 -15.53 -3.16
CA ALA A 87 -2.82 -14.66 -2.15
C ALA A 87 -3.87 -15.41 -1.32
N VAL A 88 -3.88 -15.15 -0.01
CA VAL A 88 -4.84 -15.70 0.95
C VAL A 88 -5.65 -14.56 1.56
N LYS A 89 -6.96 -14.74 1.70
CA LYS A 89 -7.80 -13.84 2.49
C LYS A 89 -7.52 -14.07 3.97
N ALA A 90 -6.53 -13.37 4.51
CA ALA A 90 -6.04 -13.66 5.84
C ALA A 90 -6.97 -13.09 6.93
N LYS A 91 -7.36 -13.98 7.85
CA LYS A 91 -8.07 -13.69 9.10
C LYS A 91 -7.15 -14.11 10.23
N GLY A 92 -6.34 -13.17 10.69
CA GLY A 92 -5.14 -13.47 11.46
C GLY A 92 -5.16 -13.01 12.91
N ILE A 93 -4.30 -13.62 13.72
CA ILE A 93 -4.00 -13.19 15.09
C ILE A 93 -2.50 -12.89 15.25
N TYR A 94 -2.18 -11.91 16.09
CA TYR A 94 -0.80 -11.61 16.47
C TYR A 94 -0.24 -12.60 17.51
N VAL A 95 0.97 -13.11 17.28
CA VAL A 95 1.64 -14.07 18.15
C VAL A 95 3.08 -13.61 18.42
N THR A 96 3.39 -13.30 19.69
CA THR A 96 4.76 -12.95 20.10
C THR A 96 5.69 -14.16 20.02
N GLY A 97 6.99 -13.93 19.85
CA GLY A 97 7.99 -15.01 19.91
C GLY A 97 7.96 -15.80 21.22
N HIS A 98 7.68 -15.15 22.36
CA HIS A 98 7.51 -15.82 23.65
C HIS A 98 6.26 -16.73 23.70
N THR A 99 5.21 -16.37 22.97
CA THR A 99 4.00 -17.20 22.89
C THR A 99 4.24 -18.42 22.00
N VAL A 100 4.94 -18.25 20.88
CA VAL A 100 5.41 -19.37 20.04
C VAL A 100 6.29 -20.34 20.83
N ALA A 101 7.25 -19.82 21.60
CA ALA A 101 8.14 -20.62 22.44
C ALA A 101 7.44 -21.36 23.60
N ASN A 102 6.20 -20.98 23.94
CA ASN A 102 5.42 -21.65 24.97
C ASN A 102 4.50 -22.68 24.33
N SER A 103 4.93 -23.95 24.31
CA SER A 103 4.23 -25.04 23.60
C SER A 103 2.74 -25.15 23.95
N ARG A 104 2.36 -24.96 25.22
CA ARG A 104 0.95 -25.01 25.62
C ARG A 104 0.16 -23.84 25.03
N ARG A 105 0.64 -22.61 25.20
CA ARG A 105 -0.06 -21.43 24.68
C ARG A 105 -0.11 -21.43 23.16
N PHE A 106 0.96 -21.87 22.49
CA PHE A 106 0.98 -21.98 21.05
C PHE A 106 -0.02 -23.02 20.53
N ALA A 107 -0.09 -24.20 21.17
CA ALA A 107 -1.10 -25.21 20.86
C ALA A 107 -2.54 -24.71 21.08
N GLU A 108 -2.81 -23.97 22.17
CA GLU A 108 -4.11 -23.34 22.42
C GLU A 108 -4.49 -22.34 21.31
N LEU A 109 -3.52 -21.59 20.76
CA LEU A 109 -3.76 -20.68 19.65
C LEU A 109 -3.93 -21.39 18.30
N MET A 110 -3.21 -22.47 18.05
CA MET A 110 -3.42 -23.29 16.84
C MET A 110 -4.81 -23.92 16.86
N GLN A 111 -5.23 -24.47 18.00
CA GLN A 111 -6.59 -24.99 18.17
C GLN A 111 -7.65 -23.89 17.95
N LEU A 112 -7.42 -22.68 18.45
CA LEU A 112 -8.31 -21.54 18.18
C LEU A 112 -8.44 -21.27 16.67
N VAL A 113 -7.34 -21.31 15.92
CA VAL A 113 -7.35 -21.13 14.46
C VAL A 113 -8.13 -22.27 13.79
N ASP A 114 -7.84 -23.53 14.14
CA ASP A 114 -8.50 -24.71 13.59
C ASP A 114 -10.03 -24.73 13.83
N GLU A 115 -10.49 -24.18 14.96
CA GLU A 115 -11.91 -24.18 15.36
C GLU A 115 -12.72 -22.96 14.87
N THR A 116 -12.08 -22.01 14.20
CA THR A 116 -12.70 -20.72 13.83
C THR A 116 -12.53 -20.39 12.35
N GLU A 117 -13.03 -19.23 11.95
CA GLU A 117 -12.76 -18.61 10.66
C GLU A 117 -11.33 -18.03 10.54
N LEU A 118 -10.55 -18.02 11.62
CA LEU A 118 -9.15 -17.59 11.55
C LEU A 118 -8.36 -18.58 10.69
N ASN A 119 -7.35 -18.09 9.96
CA ASN A 119 -6.51 -18.92 9.10
C ASN A 119 -5.06 -18.44 9.03
N ALA A 120 -4.68 -17.42 9.79
CA ALA A 120 -3.36 -16.82 9.70
C ALA A 120 -2.77 -16.50 11.08
N MET A 121 -1.44 -16.50 11.17
CA MET A 121 -0.70 -16.05 12.35
C MET A 121 0.38 -15.05 11.93
N VAL A 122 0.35 -13.88 12.56
CA VAL A 122 1.40 -12.86 12.42
C VAL A 122 2.40 -13.07 13.54
N ILE A 123 3.59 -13.54 13.20
CA ILE A 123 4.64 -13.94 14.14
C ILE A 123 5.79 -12.96 14.06
N ASP A 124 6.23 -12.46 15.21
CA ASP A 124 7.44 -11.65 15.30
C ASP A 124 8.65 -12.43 14.78
N VAL A 125 9.30 -11.91 13.74
CA VAL A 125 10.64 -12.31 13.30
C VAL A 125 11.69 -11.39 13.92
N LYS A 126 11.45 -10.07 13.85
CA LYS A 126 12.19 -9.05 14.59
C LYS A 126 11.21 -8.21 15.39
N ASN A 127 11.38 -8.20 16.71
CA ASN A 127 10.46 -7.54 17.63
C ASN A 127 10.77 -6.05 17.80
N ASP A 128 9.96 -5.38 18.62
CA ASP A 128 10.04 -3.93 18.84
C ASP A 128 11.16 -3.48 19.80
N SER A 129 11.97 -4.44 20.27
CA SER A 129 13.26 -4.20 20.93
C SER A 129 14.43 -4.28 19.95
N GLY A 130 14.19 -4.53 18.66
CA GLY A 130 15.23 -4.61 17.62
C GLY A 130 15.94 -5.96 17.55
N LEU A 131 15.39 -7.00 18.18
CA LEU A 131 16.04 -8.30 18.34
C LEU A 131 15.27 -9.41 17.62
N MET A 132 16.01 -10.42 17.14
CA MET A 132 15.45 -11.59 16.49
C MET A 132 14.74 -12.50 17.49
N THR A 133 13.66 -13.16 17.06
CA THR A 133 12.92 -14.11 17.90
C THR A 133 13.38 -15.55 17.75
N TYR A 134 13.97 -15.90 16.60
CA TYR A 134 14.68 -17.15 16.31
C TYR A 134 16.16 -16.86 15.96
N ARG A 135 17.01 -17.88 16.01
CA ARG A 135 18.43 -17.74 15.68
C ARG A 135 18.63 -17.53 14.18
N SER A 136 19.06 -16.32 13.79
CA SER A 136 19.43 -15.96 12.43
C SER A 136 20.87 -16.36 12.12
N GLU A 137 21.10 -16.84 10.90
CA GLU A 137 22.44 -17.19 10.43
C GLU A 137 23.10 -16.09 9.59
N ILE A 138 22.39 -15.00 9.32
CA ILE A 138 22.89 -13.83 8.59
C ILE A 138 24.05 -13.18 9.35
N GLU A 139 25.15 -12.92 8.65
CA GLU A 139 26.38 -12.40 9.26
C GLU A 139 26.17 -11.03 9.91
N ILE A 140 25.51 -10.07 9.24
CA ILE A 140 25.25 -8.76 9.84
C ILE A 140 24.43 -8.84 11.12
N VAL A 141 23.48 -9.80 11.21
CA VAL A 141 22.68 -10.03 12.43
C VAL A 141 23.55 -10.54 13.57
N LYS A 142 24.52 -11.42 13.27
CA LYS A 142 25.52 -11.88 14.26
C LYS A 142 26.44 -10.74 14.69
N GLU A 143 26.97 -9.96 13.75
CA GLU A 143 27.86 -8.82 14.02
C GLU A 143 27.21 -7.80 14.96
N VAL A 144 25.93 -7.50 14.75
CA VAL A 144 25.22 -6.54 15.62
C VAL A 144 24.65 -7.19 16.87
N ASN A 145 24.93 -8.47 17.13
CA ASN A 145 24.37 -9.22 18.26
C ASN A 145 22.82 -9.22 18.28
N GLY A 146 22.19 -9.26 17.11
CA GLY A 146 20.73 -9.26 16.95
C GLY A 146 20.04 -10.54 17.44
N ASN A 147 20.80 -11.64 17.56
CA ASN A 147 20.35 -12.91 18.15
C ASN A 147 20.26 -12.89 19.69
N LYS A 148 20.50 -11.73 20.32
CA LYS A 148 20.34 -11.58 21.76
C LYS A 148 18.86 -11.76 22.12
N GLY A 149 18.56 -12.68 23.03
CA GLY A 149 17.19 -12.87 23.52
C GLY A 149 16.28 -13.68 22.57
N VAL A 150 16.86 -14.49 21.67
CA VAL A 150 16.12 -15.52 20.93
C VAL A 150 15.38 -16.44 21.89
N VAL A 151 14.12 -16.72 21.57
CA VAL A 151 13.23 -17.57 22.38
C VAL A 151 12.61 -18.72 21.61
N ILE A 152 12.46 -18.59 20.29
CA ILE A 152 12.02 -19.67 19.42
C ILE A 152 13.24 -20.53 19.11
N GLU A 153 13.27 -21.74 19.64
CA GLU A 153 14.40 -22.67 19.47
C GLU A 153 14.46 -23.24 18.05
N ASP A 154 13.30 -23.64 17.51
CA ASP A 154 13.19 -24.27 16.19
C ASP A 154 12.05 -23.62 15.38
N ILE A 155 12.41 -22.60 14.59
CA ILE A 155 11.47 -21.92 13.69
C ILE A 155 11.02 -22.81 12.53
N ASP A 156 11.85 -23.75 12.10
CA ASP A 156 11.56 -24.64 10.97
C ASP A 156 10.45 -25.64 11.37
N ALA A 157 10.50 -26.15 12.61
CA ALA A 157 9.43 -26.97 13.18
C ALA A 157 8.11 -26.18 13.34
N VAL A 158 8.17 -24.93 13.81
CA VAL A 158 6.99 -24.06 13.93
C VAL A 158 6.32 -23.86 12.57
N LEU A 159 7.08 -23.47 11.54
CA LEU A 159 6.54 -23.25 10.20
C LEU A 159 6.04 -24.54 9.54
N SER A 160 6.70 -25.67 9.82
CA SER A 160 6.23 -26.99 9.36
C SER A 160 4.88 -27.36 9.98
N GLU A 161 4.67 -27.05 11.27
CA GLU A 161 3.39 -27.29 11.93
C GLU A 161 2.28 -26.39 11.38
N LEU A 162 2.55 -25.09 11.19
CA LEU A 162 1.60 -24.17 10.57
C LEU A 162 1.21 -24.62 9.16
N LYS A 163 2.20 -25.03 8.34
CA LYS A 163 1.96 -25.57 7.01
C LYS A 163 1.10 -26.84 7.04
N ALA A 164 1.36 -27.76 7.98
CA ALA A 164 0.60 -29.00 8.10
C ALA A 164 -0.89 -28.76 8.44
N ARG A 165 -1.20 -27.62 9.07
CA ARG A 165 -2.55 -27.19 9.42
C ARG A 165 -3.16 -26.17 8.43
N ASP A 166 -2.46 -25.88 7.34
CA ASP A 166 -2.85 -24.83 6.37
C ASP A 166 -3.03 -23.43 6.99
N ILE A 167 -2.25 -23.14 8.04
CA ILE A 167 -2.24 -21.82 8.69
C ILE A 167 -1.23 -20.92 7.97
N TYR A 168 -1.72 -19.79 7.45
CA TYR A 168 -0.93 -18.82 6.70
C TYR A 168 0.04 -18.06 7.62
N PRO A 169 1.38 -18.26 7.47
CA PRO A 169 2.37 -17.63 8.33
C PRO A 169 2.81 -16.27 7.77
N ILE A 170 2.64 -15.22 8.56
CA ILE A 170 3.04 -13.84 8.24
C ILE A 170 4.21 -13.45 9.16
N ALA A 171 5.35 -13.07 8.56
CA ALA A 171 6.52 -12.60 9.29
C ALA A 171 6.40 -11.11 9.60
N ARG A 172 6.23 -10.76 10.88
CA ARG A 172 6.30 -9.37 11.32
C ARG A 172 7.75 -8.94 11.54
N VAL A 173 8.16 -7.90 10.83
CA VAL A 173 9.50 -7.31 10.93
C VAL A 173 9.37 -5.84 11.35
N VAL A 174 9.72 -5.54 12.61
CA VAL A 174 9.80 -4.14 13.07
C VAL A 174 11.00 -3.45 12.44
N VAL A 175 10.80 -2.42 11.63
CA VAL A 175 11.85 -1.82 10.80
C VAL A 175 12.60 -0.69 11.53
N PHE A 176 11.96 0.47 11.73
CA PHE A 176 12.67 1.69 12.15
C PHE A 176 12.61 1.98 13.65
N ARG A 177 11.66 1.36 14.39
CA ARG A 177 11.71 1.35 15.86
C ARG A 177 12.61 0.22 16.34
N ASP A 178 13.90 0.41 16.14
CA ASP A 178 14.95 -0.52 16.54
C ASP A 178 15.85 0.17 17.58
N PRO A 179 15.63 -0.04 18.88
CA PRO A 179 16.46 0.57 19.92
C PRO A 179 17.80 -0.14 20.13
N HIS A 180 18.02 -1.31 19.52
CA HIS A 180 19.25 -2.08 19.69
C HIS A 180 20.31 -1.70 18.66
N LEU A 181 19.91 -1.62 17.39
CA LEU A 181 20.84 -1.36 16.28
C LEU A 181 21.62 -0.04 16.41
N PRO A 182 21.02 1.10 16.84
CA PRO A 182 21.73 2.35 17.09
C PRO A 182 22.83 2.22 18.14
N GLU A 183 22.66 1.38 19.16
CA GLU A 183 23.65 1.22 20.23
C GLU A 183 24.92 0.51 19.74
N VAL A 184 24.77 -0.37 18.75
CA VAL A 184 25.89 -1.13 18.15
C VAL A 184 26.46 -0.44 16.90
N LYS A 185 25.61 0.25 16.13
CA LYS A 185 25.99 1.04 14.94
C LYS A 185 25.49 2.50 15.09
N PRO A 186 26.12 3.35 15.94
CA PRO A 186 25.65 4.71 16.21
C PRO A 186 25.52 5.62 14.98
N ALA A 187 26.30 5.37 13.93
CA ALA A 187 26.23 6.11 12.68
C ALA A 187 24.92 5.91 11.92
N TRP A 188 24.22 4.79 12.16
CA TRP A 188 22.93 4.46 11.53
C TRP A 188 21.73 5.06 12.29
N ALA A 189 21.97 5.84 13.34
CA ALA A 189 20.93 6.41 14.18
C ALA A 189 20.46 7.77 13.69
N ILE A 190 19.23 8.14 14.05
CA ILE A 190 18.81 9.54 14.08
C ILE A 190 19.72 10.27 15.09
N GLN A 191 20.23 11.45 14.72
CA GLN A 191 21.14 12.23 15.56
C GLN A 191 20.42 13.41 16.19
N LYS A 192 20.94 13.97 17.27
CA LYS A 192 20.48 15.27 17.80
C LYS A 192 21.11 16.41 17.02
N ARG A 193 20.32 17.47 16.76
CA ARG A 193 20.80 18.69 16.09
C ARG A 193 21.86 19.46 16.87
N ASP A 194 21.91 19.28 18.19
CA ASP A 194 22.90 19.93 19.06
C ASP A 194 24.28 19.25 19.03
N GLY A 195 24.44 18.19 18.22
CA GLY A 195 25.67 17.40 18.15
C GLY A 195 25.89 16.49 19.36
N GLY A 196 24.93 16.37 20.27
CA GLY A 196 25.06 15.60 21.50
C GLY A 196 24.93 14.07 21.33
N GLY A 197 25.12 13.55 20.13
CA GLY A 197 24.98 12.13 19.78
C GLY A 197 23.58 11.72 19.33
N GLN A 198 23.23 10.45 19.55
CA GLN A 198 21.97 9.85 19.12
C GLN A 198 20.74 10.59 19.69
N TRP A 199 19.73 10.78 18.85
CA TRP A 199 18.42 11.23 19.29
C TRP A 199 17.67 10.09 20.00
N ARG A 200 16.95 10.44 21.07
CA ARG A 200 16.18 9.49 21.87
C ARG A 200 14.75 9.97 22.11
N ASP A 201 13.82 9.04 22.11
CA ASP A 201 12.42 9.30 22.40
C ASP A 201 12.17 9.51 23.91
N PRO A 202 10.95 9.87 24.36
CA PRO A 202 10.66 10.04 25.80
C PRO A 202 10.90 8.78 26.67
N LYS A 203 10.89 7.59 26.06
CA LYS A 203 11.19 6.31 26.74
C LYS A 203 12.68 5.99 26.73
N ASN A 204 13.51 6.95 26.31
CA ASN A 204 14.96 6.84 26.21
C ASN A 204 15.46 5.84 25.14
N PHE A 205 14.60 5.48 24.19
CA PHE A 205 14.99 4.63 23.07
C PHE A 205 15.66 5.45 21.98
N ALA A 206 16.85 5.00 21.55
CA ALA A 206 17.45 5.45 20.30
C ALA A 206 16.65 4.89 19.12
N TRP A 207 16.67 5.59 17.99
CA TRP A 207 15.99 5.18 16.77
C TRP A 207 17.00 5.12 15.62
N VAL A 208 16.87 4.10 14.77
CA VAL A 208 17.60 4.04 13.50
C VAL A 208 17.07 5.10 12.54
N ASN A 209 17.92 5.54 11.62
CA ASN A 209 17.62 6.57 10.65
C ASN A 209 16.94 5.97 9.41
N PRO A 210 15.66 6.33 9.11
CA PRO A 210 14.98 5.79 7.94
C PRO A 210 15.55 6.21 6.58
N TYR A 211 16.52 7.13 6.54
CA TYR A 211 17.23 7.50 5.30
C TYR A 211 18.51 6.67 5.06
N ASP A 212 18.94 5.85 6.02
CA ASP A 212 20.19 5.08 5.93
C ASP A 212 19.97 3.76 5.19
N LYS A 213 20.71 3.57 4.09
CA LYS A 213 20.60 2.38 3.24
C LYS A 213 21.05 1.10 3.96
N ASN A 214 21.99 1.18 4.91
CA ASN A 214 22.39 0.01 5.68
C ASN A 214 21.26 -0.50 6.59
N VAL A 215 20.43 0.41 7.11
CA VAL A 215 19.23 0.05 7.88
C VAL A 215 18.22 -0.65 6.96
N TRP A 216 18.10 -0.20 5.71
CA TRP A 216 17.25 -0.87 4.74
C TRP A 216 17.79 -2.28 4.46
N ASP A 217 19.06 -2.40 4.09
CA ASP A 217 19.71 -3.66 3.73
C ASP A 217 19.67 -4.68 4.88
N TYR A 218 19.84 -4.23 6.13
CA TYR A 218 19.68 -5.07 7.33
C TYR A 218 18.28 -5.70 7.44
N ASN A 219 17.23 -4.89 7.30
CA ASN A 219 15.86 -5.38 7.42
C ASN A 219 15.44 -6.21 6.20
N ILE A 220 15.96 -5.91 5.00
CA ILE A 220 15.74 -6.71 3.80
C ILE A 220 16.42 -8.08 3.92
N ALA A 221 17.63 -8.17 4.47
CA ALA A 221 18.28 -9.45 4.73
C ALA A 221 17.43 -10.32 5.68
N ILE A 222 16.92 -9.73 6.77
CA ILE A 222 16.00 -10.43 7.69
C ILE A 222 14.73 -10.92 6.97
N ALA A 223 14.12 -10.06 6.14
CA ALA A 223 12.94 -10.43 5.36
C ALA A 223 13.20 -11.58 4.38
N LYS A 224 14.37 -11.57 3.71
CA LYS A 224 14.82 -12.65 2.81
C LYS A 224 14.99 -13.96 3.56
N GLU A 225 15.62 -13.95 4.73
CA GLU A 225 15.75 -15.15 5.57
C GLU A 225 14.37 -15.66 6.01
N ALA A 226 13.46 -14.79 6.46
CA ALA A 226 12.11 -15.19 6.84
C ALA A 226 11.36 -15.86 5.66
N ALA A 227 11.47 -15.31 4.45
CA ALA A 227 10.91 -15.91 3.25
C ALA A 227 11.48 -17.32 3.00
N LEU A 228 12.81 -17.50 3.09
CA LEU A 228 13.46 -18.81 2.91
C LEU A 228 13.07 -19.81 3.99
N LYS A 229 12.77 -19.35 5.21
CA LYS A 229 12.29 -20.20 6.30
C LYS A 229 10.89 -20.75 6.05
N GLY A 230 10.11 -20.12 5.17
CA GLY A 230 8.77 -20.58 4.78
C GLY A 230 7.64 -19.64 5.19
N PHE A 231 7.94 -18.44 5.67
CA PHE A 231 6.92 -17.39 5.77
C PHE A 231 6.44 -17.00 4.36
N ARG A 232 5.12 -16.82 4.23
CA ARG A 232 4.49 -16.52 2.93
C ARG A 232 4.29 -15.03 2.70
N GLU A 233 4.42 -14.23 3.76
CA GLU A 233 4.25 -12.78 3.73
C GLU A 233 5.23 -12.12 4.68
N ILE A 234 5.77 -10.97 4.25
CA ILE A 234 6.58 -10.07 5.07
C ILE A 234 5.73 -8.85 5.39
N GLN A 235 5.40 -8.68 6.67
CA GLN A 235 4.67 -7.54 7.19
C GLN A 235 5.63 -6.59 7.89
N PHE A 236 5.90 -5.45 7.27
CA PHE A 236 6.75 -4.41 7.84
C PHE A 236 5.98 -3.56 8.84
N ASP A 237 6.36 -3.67 10.11
CA ASP A 237 5.83 -2.82 11.19
C ASP A 237 6.83 -1.71 11.54
N TYR A 238 6.33 -0.62 12.12
CA TYR A 238 7.09 0.61 12.39
C TYR A 238 7.86 1.11 11.15
N VAL A 239 7.25 0.97 9.97
CA VAL A 239 7.72 1.57 8.72
C VAL A 239 7.37 3.06 8.71
N ARG A 240 7.95 3.79 9.67
CA ARG A 240 7.68 5.21 9.96
C ARG A 240 8.80 5.85 10.79
N PHE A 241 8.79 7.17 10.84
CA PHE A 241 9.58 7.99 11.77
C PHE A 241 8.97 7.98 13.19
N PRO A 242 9.72 8.45 14.21
CA PRO A 242 9.19 8.60 15.56
C PRO A 242 7.96 9.53 15.60
N GLU A 243 7.06 9.25 16.54
CA GLU A 243 5.86 10.07 16.76
C GLU A 243 6.20 11.47 17.28
N ASN A 244 5.20 12.36 17.29
CA ASN A 244 5.34 13.75 17.71
C ASN A 244 6.36 14.50 16.82
N ALA A 245 6.10 14.48 15.51
CA ALA A 245 6.98 15.03 14.48
C ALA A 245 7.46 16.45 14.78
N ARG A 246 6.60 17.32 15.33
CA ARG A 246 6.99 18.69 15.73
C ARG A 246 8.15 18.73 16.74
N ARG A 247 8.15 17.80 17.70
CA ARG A 247 9.25 17.66 18.66
C ARG A 247 10.47 17.08 17.97
N VAL A 248 10.28 15.97 17.24
CA VAL A 248 11.37 15.27 16.55
C VAL A 248 12.09 16.23 15.60
N ASP A 249 11.36 16.96 14.76
CA ASP A 249 11.91 17.86 13.75
C ASP A 249 12.62 19.08 14.35
N ARG A 250 12.35 19.42 15.61
CA ARG A 250 13.09 20.46 16.34
C ARG A 250 14.40 19.94 16.91
N GLU A 251 14.42 18.69 17.36
CA GLU A 251 15.51 18.10 18.15
C GLU A 251 16.46 17.22 17.33
N ALA A 252 15.97 16.64 16.24
CA ALA A 252 16.63 15.60 15.47
C ALA A 252 17.23 16.11 14.15
N GLU A 253 18.36 15.54 13.80
CA GLU A 253 19.01 15.59 12.51
C GLU A 253 18.94 14.21 11.85
N PHE A 254 18.70 14.22 10.54
CA PHE A 254 18.55 13.01 9.73
C PHE A 254 19.67 12.96 8.67
N PRO A 255 20.83 12.38 9.00
CA PRO A 255 21.92 12.20 8.05
C PRO A 255 21.44 11.50 6.77
N GLY A 256 21.92 11.95 5.61
CA GLY A 256 21.54 11.34 4.32
C GLY A 256 20.11 11.62 3.85
N SER A 257 19.35 12.49 4.52
CA SER A 257 18.03 12.93 4.03
C SER A 257 18.11 13.54 2.63
N ASN A 258 19.13 14.35 2.36
CA ASN A 258 19.40 14.97 1.05
C ASN A 258 18.19 15.72 0.49
N GLY A 259 17.42 16.38 1.36
CA GLY A 259 16.22 17.13 1.00
C GLY A 259 14.97 16.29 0.70
N ARG A 260 15.07 14.95 0.73
CA ARG A 260 13.90 14.07 0.61
C ARG A 260 12.99 14.23 1.82
N SER A 261 11.69 14.20 1.58
CA SER A 261 10.67 14.13 2.62
C SER A 261 10.66 12.79 3.33
N LYS A 262 10.08 12.74 4.53
CA LYS A 262 9.88 11.49 5.29
C LYS A 262 9.03 10.49 4.51
N ALA A 263 8.00 10.97 3.81
CA ALA A 263 7.14 10.14 2.98
C ALA A 263 7.89 9.52 1.80
N GLU A 264 8.85 10.24 1.21
CA GLU A 264 9.73 9.68 0.17
C GLU A 264 10.73 8.66 0.73
N ALA A 265 11.20 8.83 1.96
CA ALA A 265 12.07 7.83 2.60
C ALA A 265 11.34 6.50 2.82
N ILE A 266 10.13 6.55 3.37
CA ILE A 266 9.30 5.36 3.62
C ILE A 266 8.88 4.69 2.32
N ALA A 267 8.42 5.47 1.34
CA ALA A 267 8.10 4.95 0.01
C ALA A 267 9.34 4.35 -0.68
N GLY A 268 10.50 4.99 -0.55
CA GLY A 268 11.77 4.49 -1.08
C GLY A 268 12.17 3.15 -0.47
N PHE A 269 12.04 2.98 0.85
CA PHE A 269 12.26 1.71 1.52
C PHE A 269 11.33 0.61 1.02
N LEU A 270 10.02 0.89 0.91
CA LEU A 270 9.04 -0.11 0.45
C LEU A 270 9.23 -0.48 -1.03
N ALA A 271 9.57 0.49 -1.88
CA ALA A 271 9.91 0.22 -3.28
C ALA A 271 11.16 -0.66 -3.37
N TYR A 272 12.19 -0.35 -2.58
CA TYR A 272 13.40 -1.16 -2.49
C TYR A 272 13.10 -2.58 -1.96
N ALA A 273 12.25 -2.70 -0.94
CA ALA A 273 11.83 -3.99 -0.41
C ALA A 273 11.13 -4.86 -1.46
N ARG A 274 10.22 -4.27 -2.24
CA ARG A 274 9.52 -4.96 -3.33
C ARG A 274 10.47 -5.48 -4.40
N GLU A 275 11.44 -4.66 -4.80
CA GLU A 275 12.47 -5.08 -5.75
C GLU A 275 13.30 -6.24 -5.20
N GLN A 276 13.78 -6.11 -3.96
CA GLN A 276 14.70 -7.07 -3.35
C GLN A 276 14.05 -8.40 -2.97
N LEU A 277 12.73 -8.43 -2.77
CA LEU A 277 11.95 -9.61 -2.41
C LEU A 277 11.24 -10.24 -3.62
N ALA A 278 11.35 -9.66 -4.82
CA ALA A 278 10.70 -10.19 -6.02
C ALA A 278 11.07 -11.65 -6.29
N ASP A 279 12.37 -11.97 -6.16
CA ASP A 279 12.87 -13.33 -6.33
C ASP A 279 12.49 -14.26 -5.18
N TYR A 280 11.86 -13.80 -4.09
CA TYR A 280 11.51 -14.61 -2.91
C TYR A 280 10.05 -15.05 -2.87
N ASN A 281 9.20 -14.57 -3.80
CA ASN A 281 7.78 -14.97 -3.95
C ASN A 281 7.00 -14.91 -2.63
N VAL A 282 7.18 -13.80 -1.91
CA VAL A 282 6.42 -13.46 -0.71
C VAL A 282 5.56 -12.24 -0.99
N HIS A 283 4.41 -12.18 -0.34
CA HIS A 283 3.62 -10.96 -0.31
C HIS A 283 4.26 -9.93 0.64
N ILE A 284 4.05 -8.66 0.35
CA ILE A 284 4.54 -7.56 1.20
C ILE A 284 3.36 -6.81 1.79
N ALA A 285 3.39 -6.64 3.11
CA ALA A 285 2.44 -5.84 3.87
C ALA A 285 3.14 -4.70 4.62
N ALA A 286 2.42 -3.61 4.88
CA ALA A 286 2.90 -2.49 5.69
C ALA A 286 1.88 -2.05 6.74
N ASP A 287 2.31 -1.96 7.99
CA ASP A 287 1.50 -1.44 9.07
C ASP A 287 1.52 0.09 9.09
N VAL A 288 0.33 0.69 9.06
CA VAL A 288 0.14 2.14 9.09
C VAL A 288 -0.76 2.54 10.24
N PHE A 289 -0.57 3.73 10.80
CA PHE A 289 -1.54 4.24 11.78
C PHE A 289 -2.92 4.38 11.14
N GLY A 290 -3.98 3.98 11.86
CA GLY A 290 -5.35 4.05 11.34
C GLY A 290 -5.78 5.47 10.94
N VAL A 291 -5.19 6.51 11.54
CA VAL A 291 -5.45 7.92 11.18
C VAL A 291 -4.87 8.34 9.82
N VAL A 292 -3.91 7.57 9.25
CA VAL A 292 -3.31 7.86 7.94
C VAL A 292 -4.34 7.80 6.81
N ALA A 293 -5.37 6.97 6.96
CA ALA A 293 -6.51 6.94 6.02
C ALA A 293 -7.36 8.21 6.10
N THR A 294 -7.48 8.81 7.28
CA THR A 294 -8.32 10.00 7.52
C THR A 294 -7.59 11.31 7.25
N SER A 295 -6.27 11.36 7.40
CA SER A 295 -5.47 12.58 7.19
C SER A 295 -4.86 12.67 5.79
N LYS A 296 -4.81 13.88 5.22
CA LYS A 296 -4.22 14.11 3.89
C LYS A 296 -2.70 14.07 3.94
N GLY A 297 -2.07 13.47 2.93
CA GLY A 297 -0.61 13.38 2.85
C GLY A 297 0.01 12.70 4.08
N ASP A 298 1.14 13.24 4.56
CA ASP A 298 1.82 12.84 5.80
C ASP A 298 1.56 13.89 6.91
N ALA A 299 0.29 14.14 7.23
CA ALA A 299 -0.09 15.16 8.20
C ALA A 299 0.49 14.90 9.62
N GLU A 300 0.70 13.62 9.95
CA GLU A 300 1.30 13.20 11.22
C GLU A 300 2.82 13.46 11.27
N GLY A 301 3.45 13.70 10.11
CA GLY A 301 4.89 13.94 9.97
C GLY A 301 5.74 12.73 10.31
N ILE A 302 5.19 11.52 10.14
CA ILE A 302 5.84 10.24 10.46
C ILE A 302 6.29 9.48 9.19
N GLY A 303 6.16 10.08 8.01
CA GLY A 303 6.49 9.47 6.73
C GLY A 303 5.44 8.53 6.16
N GLN A 304 4.26 8.42 6.79
CA GLN A 304 3.20 7.55 6.29
C GLN A 304 2.23 8.34 5.42
N SER A 305 2.22 8.03 4.14
CA SER A 305 1.25 8.54 3.16
C SER A 305 0.53 7.35 2.53
N TRP A 306 -0.79 7.35 2.64
CA TRP A 306 -1.62 6.23 2.21
C TRP A 306 -1.36 5.85 0.75
N GLU A 307 -1.43 6.80 -0.17
CA GLU A 307 -1.30 6.58 -1.62
C GLU A 307 0.08 6.06 -2.00
N LYS A 308 1.13 6.61 -1.37
CA LYS A 308 2.52 6.20 -1.60
C LYS A 308 2.78 4.79 -1.11
N ILE A 309 2.24 4.42 0.05
CA ILE A 309 2.43 3.08 0.63
C ILE A 309 1.58 2.06 -0.11
N SER A 310 0.28 2.31 -0.27
CA SER A 310 -0.69 1.38 -0.88
C SER A 310 -0.30 0.99 -2.31
N SER A 311 0.42 1.84 -3.04
CA SER A 311 0.88 1.52 -4.40
C SER A 311 2.14 0.63 -4.47
N LEU A 312 2.78 0.34 -3.34
CA LEU A 312 4.07 -0.37 -3.26
C LEU A 312 4.00 -1.72 -2.56
N VAL A 313 2.90 -2.00 -1.87
CA VAL A 313 2.69 -3.22 -1.07
C VAL A 313 1.47 -3.97 -1.58
N ASP A 314 1.37 -5.25 -1.27
CA ASP A 314 0.22 -6.07 -1.65
C ASP A 314 -0.92 -5.90 -0.62
N TYR A 315 -0.57 -5.67 0.65
CA TYR A 315 -1.50 -5.41 1.75
C TYR A 315 -1.14 -4.14 2.54
N ILE A 316 -2.12 -3.28 2.80
CA ILE A 316 -1.97 -2.13 3.71
C ILE A 316 -2.77 -2.40 4.97
N CYS A 317 -2.09 -2.31 6.11
CA CYS A 317 -2.62 -2.75 7.40
C CYS A 317 -2.84 -1.57 8.36
N PRO A 318 -3.96 -0.82 8.24
CA PRO A 318 -4.26 0.25 9.17
C PRO A 318 -4.52 -0.30 10.57
N MET A 319 -3.81 0.25 11.56
CA MET A 319 -4.00 -0.04 12.97
C MET A 319 -5.21 0.71 13.52
N ILE A 320 -6.38 0.06 13.45
CA ILE A 320 -7.66 0.64 13.84
C ILE A 320 -8.02 0.12 15.24
N TYR A 321 -7.44 0.76 16.24
CA TYR A 321 -7.75 0.50 17.64
C TYR A 321 -8.67 1.59 18.16
N PRO A 322 -9.96 1.33 18.45
CA PRO A 322 -10.89 2.36 18.93
C PRO A 322 -10.35 3.16 20.13
N SER A 323 -9.59 2.53 21.01
CA SER A 323 -8.89 3.19 22.13
C SER A 323 -7.86 4.25 21.76
N HIS A 324 -7.37 4.25 20.52
CA HIS A 324 -6.32 5.15 20.03
C HIS A 324 -6.89 6.33 19.24
N TYR A 325 -8.21 6.40 19.06
CA TYR A 325 -8.89 7.56 18.51
C TYR A 325 -9.35 8.49 19.65
N GLY A 326 -9.01 9.77 19.54
CA GLY A 326 -9.33 10.76 20.58
C GLY A 326 -10.85 11.00 20.74
N PRO A 327 -11.31 11.55 21.88
CA PRO A 327 -12.72 11.89 22.08
C PRO A 327 -13.26 12.81 20.96
N GLY A 328 -14.45 12.50 20.45
CA GLY A 328 -15.10 13.24 19.36
C GLY A 328 -14.66 12.85 17.95
N TYR A 329 -13.68 11.94 17.79
CA TYR A 329 -13.28 11.46 16.47
C TYR A 329 -14.47 10.80 15.76
N PHE A 330 -14.63 11.06 14.46
CA PHE A 330 -15.82 10.66 13.68
C PHE A 330 -17.16 11.12 14.26
N GLY A 331 -17.18 12.13 15.14
CA GLY A 331 -18.39 12.55 15.86
C GLY A 331 -18.80 11.61 17.00
N ILE A 332 -17.94 10.66 17.39
CA ILE A 332 -18.18 9.70 18.46
C ILE A 332 -17.55 10.23 19.76
N ALA A 333 -18.37 10.41 20.80
CA ALA A 333 -17.91 10.98 22.07
C ALA A 333 -16.72 10.22 22.69
N VAL A 334 -16.82 8.88 22.74
CA VAL A 334 -15.73 7.99 23.17
C VAL A 334 -15.60 6.87 22.14
N PRO A 335 -14.66 6.96 21.18
CA PRO A 335 -14.47 5.93 20.16
C PRO A 335 -14.29 4.52 20.73
N ASP A 336 -13.54 4.37 21.82
CA ASP A 336 -13.34 3.09 22.51
C ASP A 336 -14.66 2.42 22.97
N ALA A 337 -15.68 3.22 23.29
CA ALA A 337 -17.00 2.74 23.71
C ALA A 337 -17.95 2.47 22.52
N ASN A 338 -17.53 2.73 21.28
CA ASN A 338 -18.27 2.43 20.06
C ASN A 338 -17.36 1.75 19.01
N PRO A 339 -16.87 0.52 19.29
CA PRO A 339 -15.90 -0.15 18.43
C PRO A 339 -16.36 -0.32 16.97
N ALA A 340 -17.60 -0.78 16.76
CA ALA A 340 -18.14 -0.97 15.42
C ALA A 340 -18.24 0.33 14.63
N GLY A 341 -18.72 1.42 15.27
CA GLY A 341 -18.80 2.73 14.64
C GLY A 341 -17.42 3.25 14.25
N THR A 342 -16.46 3.21 15.17
CA THR A 342 -15.09 3.68 14.91
C THR A 342 -14.42 2.90 13.79
N VAL A 343 -14.51 1.56 13.79
CA VAL A 343 -13.96 0.73 12.71
C VAL A 343 -14.63 1.01 11.38
N LYS A 344 -15.96 1.10 11.35
CA LYS A 344 -16.71 1.41 10.12
C LYS A 344 -16.29 2.74 9.51
N TYR A 345 -16.14 3.80 10.31
CA TYR A 345 -15.73 5.11 9.79
C TYR A 345 -14.28 5.10 9.30
N ALA A 346 -13.35 4.52 10.06
CA ALA A 346 -11.94 4.44 9.65
C ALA A 346 -11.74 3.61 8.37
N LEU A 347 -12.45 2.49 8.22
CA LEU A 347 -12.41 1.66 7.02
C LEU A 347 -13.14 2.30 5.84
N THR A 348 -14.22 3.04 6.08
CA THR A 348 -14.85 3.87 5.05
C THR A 348 -13.83 4.82 4.47
N ASP A 349 -13.08 5.56 5.30
CA ASP A 349 -12.03 6.47 4.83
C ASP A 349 -10.91 5.72 4.08
N SER A 350 -10.51 4.55 4.57
CA SER A 350 -9.52 3.69 3.90
C SER A 350 -9.96 3.31 2.48
N LEU A 351 -11.22 2.90 2.30
CA LEU A 351 -11.81 2.61 0.98
C LEU A 351 -11.81 3.85 0.09
N LYS A 352 -12.15 5.03 0.62
CA LYS A 352 -12.10 6.28 -0.17
C LYS A 352 -10.69 6.60 -0.66
N ARG A 353 -9.66 6.30 0.15
CA ARG A 353 -8.25 6.56 -0.21
C ARG A 353 -7.70 5.55 -1.21
N ASN A 354 -8.17 4.30 -1.19
CA ASN A 354 -7.82 3.31 -2.20
C ASN A 354 -8.54 3.50 -3.53
N ALA A 355 -9.79 3.97 -3.49
CA ALA A 355 -10.62 4.21 -4.67
C ALA A 355 -9.89 4.91 -5.85
N PRO A 356 -9.11 6.00 -5.66
CA PRO A 356 -8.40 6.67 -6.75
C PRO A 356 -7.15 5.96 -7.31
N LEU A 357 -6.64 4.90 -6.68
CA LEU A 357 -5.37 4.30 -7.06
C LEU A 357 -5.54 3.30 -8.20
N GLN A 358 -4.56 3.20 -9.11
CA GLN A 358 -4.63 2.24 -10.22
C GLN A 358 -4.48 0.79 -9.76
N ARG A 359 -3.59 0.56 -8.78
CA ARG A 359 -3.32 -0.77 -8.20
C ARG A 359 -3.15 -0.60 -6.68
N PRO A 360 -4.24 -0.34 -5.94
CA PRO A 360 -4.16 -0.21 -4.49
C PRO A 360 -3.82 -1.56 -3.85
N ALA A 361 -3.10 -1.51 -2.73
CA ALA A 361 -2.98 -2.63 -1.81
C ALA A 361 -4.36 -3.03 -1.27
N ILE A 362 -4.52 -4.32 -0.96
CA ILE A 362 -5.69 -4.83 -0.26
C ILE A 362 -5.69 -4.27 1.17
N ILE A 363 -6.85 -3.78 1.64
CA ILE A 363 -6.99 -3.24 2.99
C ILE A 363 -7.18 -4.41 3.96
N ARG A 364 -6.25 -4.59 4.90
CA ARG A 364 -6.30 -5.63 5.93
C ARG A 364 -6.08 -5.01 7.32
N PRO A 365 -7.12 -4.49 7.99
CA PRO A 365 -6.96 -3.75 9.23
C PRO A 365 -6.49 -4.62 10.39
N TRP A 366 -5.73 -4.00 11.30
CA TRP A 366 -5.61 -4.51 12.67
C TRP A 366 -6.78 -4.01 13.52
N LEU A 367 -7.44 -4.93 14.23
CA LEU A 367 -8.56 -4.67 15.13
C LEU A 367 -8.19 -4.92 16.59
N GLN A 368 -8.83 -4.20 17.51
CA GLN A 368 -8.50 -4.23 18.94
C GLN A 368 -9.12 -5.44 19.67
N SER A 369 -8.30 -6.20 20.39
CA SER A 369 -8.75 -7.28 21.29
C SER A 369 -8.24 -7.14 22.73
N PHE A 370 -8.13 -5.90 23.22
CA PHE A 370 -7.69 -5.59 24.58
C PHE A 370 -8.54 -4.45 25.20
N THR A 371 -8.58 -4.39 26.52
CA THR A 371 -9.25 -3.31 27.28
C THR A 371 -8.27 -2.18 27.57
N ALA A 372 -8.58 -0.97 27.11
CA ALA A 372 -7.71 0.20 27.25
C ALA A 372 -8.05 1.01 28.52
N THR A 373 -7.64 0.53 29.69
CA THR A 373 -8.01 1.13 30.99
C THR A 373 -7.55 2.58 31.19
N TRP A 374 -6.59 3.05 30.39
CA TRP A 374 -6.12 4.44 30.38
C TRP A 374 -7.07 5.41 29.67
N VAL A 375 -8.03 4.91 28.87
CA VAL A 375 -9.01 5.75 28.17
C VAL A 375 -10.15 6.11 29.13
N LYS A 376 -10.43 7.41 29.27
CA LYS A 376 -11.58 7.88 30.05
C LYS A 376 -12.88 7.49 29.33
N GLY A 377 -13.74 6.73 30.01
CA GLY A 377 -14.97 6.21 29.43
C GLY A 377 -14.81 4.92 28.64
N HIS A 378 -13.67 4.22 28.79
CA HIS A 378 -13.46 2.90 28.18
C HIS A 378 -14.54 1.90 28.59
N ILE A 379 -14.69 0.87 27.74
CA ILE A 379 -15.49 -0.31 28.04
C ILE A 379 -14.60 -1.53 28.19
N VAL A 380 -15.11 -2.59 28.81
CA VAL A 380 -14.43 -3.88 28.82
C VAL A 380 -14.58 -4.52 27.45
N TYR A 381 -13.45 -4.92 26.85
CA TYR A 381 -13.43 -5.62 25.57
C TYR A 381 -13.50 -7.13 25.82
N GLY A 382 -14.60 -7.74 25.38
CA GLY A 382 -14.80 -9.18 25.31
C GLY A 382 -15.24 -9.63 23.91
N PRO A 383 -15.76 -10.87 23.79
CA PRO A 383 -16.21 -11.45 22.52
C PRO A 383 -17.07 -10.54 21.66
N VAL A 384 -18.07 -9.90 22.27
CA VAL A 384 -19.02 -9.02 21.57
C VAL A 384 -18.33 -7.81 20.94
N GLN A 385 -17.41 -7.16 21.66
CA GLN A 385 -16.70 -5.97 21.15
C GLN A 385 -15.72 -6.33 20.04
N VAL A 386 -15.06 -7.49 20.11
CA VAL A 386 -14.17 -7.97 19.03
C VAL A 386 -14.98 -8.33 17.79
N ARG A 387 -16.04 -9.14 17.94
CA ARG A 387 -16.93 -9.52 16.84
C ARG A 387 -17.55 -8.29 16.17
N ALA A 388 -18.01 -7.29 16.93
CA ALA A 388 -18.62 -6.09 16.37
C ALA A 388 -17.68 -5.28 15.45
N GLN A 389 -16.35 -5.35 15.67
CA GLN A 389 -15.36 -4.75 14.77
C GLN A 389 -15.22 -5.53 13.47
N ILE A 390 -15.17 -6.86 13.56
CA ILE A 390 -15.11 -7.77 12.40
C ILE A 390 -16.35 -7.54 11.52
N GLU A 391 -17.54 -7.55 12.11
CA GLU A 391 -18.81 -7.28 11.41
C GLU A 391 -18.83 -5.91 10.72
N ALA A 392 -18.23 -4.89 11.33
CA ALA A 392 -18.12 -3.57 10.73
C ALA A 392 -17.23 -3.57 9.47
N ALA A 393 -16.16 -4.38 9.44
CA ALA A 393 -15.32 -4.56 8.26
C ALA A 393 -16.04 -5.37 7.18
N LEU A 394 -16.66 -6.50 7.53
CA LEU A 394 -17.40 -7.37 6.60
C LEU A 394 -18.57 -6.65 5.92
N ALA A 395 -19.26 -5.77 6.65
CA ALA A 395 -20.33 -4.94 6.12
C ALA A 395 -19.85 -4.01 4.99
N LEU A 396 -18.58 -3.60 5.02
CA LEU A 396 -17.93 -2.79 3.98
C LEU A 396 -17.30 -3.65 2.87
N GLY A 397 -17.47 -4.97 2.90
CA GLY A 397 -16.85 -5.89 1.95
C GLY A 397 -15.35 -6.11 2.16
N ILE A 398 -14.85 -5.80 3.36
CA ILE A 398 -13.47 -6.08 3.76
C ILE A 398 -13.49 -7.38 4.56
N ASP A 399 -13.07 -8.47 3.92
CA ASP A 399 -13.11 -9.85 4.41
C ASP A 399 -11.75 -10.39 4.89
N GLU A 400 -10.75 -9.51 4.96
CA GLU A 400 -9.46 -9.77 5.58
C GLU A 400 -9.28 -8.88 6.80
N PHE A 401 -8.74 -9.43 7.89
CA PHE A 401 -8.47 -8.67 9.11
C PHE A 401 -7.41 -9.35 9.96
N LEU A 402 -6.73 -8.57 10.79
CA LEU A 402 -5.79 -9.04 11.79
C LEU A 402 -6.26 -8.59 13.18
N ILE A 403 -6.10 -9.43 14.18
CA ILE A 403 -6.53 -9.13 15.55
C ILE A 403 -5.31 -8.88 16.43
N TRP A 404 -5.29 -7.70 17.05
CA TRP A 404 -4.20 -7.27 17.90
C TRP A 404 -4.50 -7.46 19.38
N ASN A 405 -3.63 -8.22 20.04
CA ASN A 405 -3.47 -8.22 21.49
C ASN A 405 -1.99 -8.45 21.82
N ALA A 406 -1.32 -7.46 22.43
CA ALA A 406 0.12 -7.52 22.72
C ALA A 406 0.55 -8.72 23.58
N GLY A 407 -0.37 -9.31 24.34
CA GLY A 407 -0.14 -10.52 25.14
C GLY A 407 -0.51 -11.83 24.45
N SER A 408 -0.93 -11.79 23.18
CA SER A 408 -1.47 -12.93 22.40
C SER A 408 -2.58 -13.66 23.14
N ARG A 409 -3.58 -12.90 23.58
CA ARG A 409 -4.76 -13.41 24.29
C ARG A 409 -6.02 -13.14 23.48
N TYR A 410 -6.71 -14.22 23.12
CA TYR A 410 -7.91 -14.18 22.29
C TYR A 410 -8.98 -15.09 22.89
N SER A 411 -10.24 -14.77 22.65
CA SER A 411 -11.39 -15.56 23.13
C SER A 411 -12.03 -16.28 21.95
N ARG A 412 -12.27 -17.58 22.07
CA ARG A 412 -12.93 -18.37 21.02
C ARG A 412 -14.28 -17.80 20.64
N ASP A 413 -15.06 -17.30 21.60
CA ASP A 413 -16.40 -16.76 21.37
C ASP A 413 -16.41 -15.44 20.59
N SER A 414 -15.26 -14.79 20.40
CA SER A 414 -15.14 -13.68 19.45
C SER A 414 -15.30 -14.15 18.01
N TYR A 415 -15.03 -15.45 17.78
CA TYR A 415 -14.95 -16.30 16.60
C TYR A 415 -16.25 -16.86 16.02
N LEU A 416 -16.50 -16.81 14.72
CA LEU A 416 -17.36 -17.80 14.06
C LEU A 416 -16.54 -19.03 13.70
N THR A 417 -17.20 -20.17 13.50
CA THR A 417 -16.59 -21.29 12.77
C THR A 417 -16.35 -20.90 11.30
N ALA A 418 -15.49 -21.63 10.60
CA ALA A 418 -15.22 -21.39 9.18
C ALA A 418 -16.51 -21.46 8.33
N ASP A 419 -17.36 -22.46 8.56
CA ASP A 419 -18.62 -22.64 7.83
C ASP A 419 -19.61 -21.49 8.08
N GLU A 420 -19.79 -21.09 9.33
CA GLU A 420 -20.66 -19.95 9.70
C GLU A 420 -20.19 -18.65 9.05
N ALA A 421 -18.88 -18.38 9.08
CA ALA A 421 -18.31 -17.20 8.46
C ALA A 421 -18.47 -17.23 6.94
N GLN A 422 -18.23 -18.37 6.29
CA GLN A 422 -18.40 -18.52 4.84
C GLN A 422 -19.86 -18.27 4.42
N ILE A 423 -20.83 -18.82 5.15
CA ILE A 423 -22.26 -18.58 4.90
C ILE A 423 -22.61 -17.11 5.06
N GLN A 424 -22.14 -16.49 6.14
CA GLN A 424 -22.42 -15.08 6.43
C GLN A 424 -21.84 -14.15 5.35
N GLU A 425 -20.59 -14.35 4.97
CA GLU A 425 -19.90 -13.54 3.97
C GLU A 425 -20.54 -13.69 2.60
N ALA A 426 -20.88 -14.92 2.20
CA ALA A 426 -21.59 -15.18 0.95
C ALA A 426 -22.96 -14.48 0.94
N ALA A 427 -23.70 -14.52 2.05
CA ALA A 427 -24.98 -13.82 2.17
C ALA A 427 -24.83 -12.30 2.08
N GLN A 428 -23.83 -11.72 2.74
CA GLN A 428 -23.56 -10.28 2.67
C GLN A 428 -23.11 -9.84 1.28
N ALA A 429 -22.24 -10.63 0.62
CA ALA A 429 -21.79 -10.37 -0.74
C ALA A 429 -22.96 -10.44 -1.74
N ALA A 430 -23.80 -11.47 -1.62
CA ALA A 430 -25.01 -11.60 -2.44
C ALA A 430 -25.98 -10.44 -2.22
N ALA A 431 -26.15 -9.99 -0.98
CA ALA A 431 -26.99 -8.83 -0.65
C ALA A 431 -26.46 -7.53 -1.28
N ARG A 432 -25.14 -7.28 -1.23
CA ARG A 432 -24.52 -6.12 -1.90
C ARG A 432 -24.74 -6.17 -3.41
N LEU A 433 -24.51 -7.34 -4.02
CA LEU A 433 -24.69 -7.53 -5.46
C LEU A 433 -26.16 -7.33 -5.88
N ALA A 434 -27.11 -7.90 -5.13
CA ALA A 434 -28.55 -7.79 -5.42
C ALA A 434 -29.06 -6.35 -5.32
N LEU A 435 -28.51 -5.56 -4.40
CA LEU A 435 -28.84 -4.13 -4.25
C LEU A 435 -28.07 -3.23 -5.23
N GLY A 436 -27.10 -3.78 -5.97
CA GLY A 436 -26.20 -2.98 -6.84
C GLY A 436 -25.35 -1.99 -6.03
N HIS A 437 -25.05 -2.32 -4.77
CA HIS A 437 -24.30 -1.46 -3.87
C HIS A 437 -22.80 -1.66 -4.03
N ASP A 438 -22.05 -0.57 -3.90
CA ASP A 438 -20.60 -0.64 -3.73
C ASP A 438 -20.19 -0.92 -2.27
N ALA A 439 -18.88 -1.00 -2.01
CA ALA A 439 -18.31 -1.24 -0.68
C ALA A 439 -18.73 -0.19 0.38
N LEU A 440 -19.17 0.99 -0.07
CA LEU A 440 -19.67 2.07 0.79
C LEU A 440 -21.19 2.05 0.93
N GLY A 441 -21.86 1.06 0.36
CA GLY A 441 -23.32 0.92 0.38
C GLY A 441 -24.04 1.87 -0.58
N ARG A 442 -23.35 2.44 -1.58
CA ARG A 442 -23.94 3.37 -2.55
C ARG A 442 -24.46 2.61 -3.76
N THR A 443 -25.62 3.02 -4.27
CA THR A 443 -26.06 2.68 -5.63
C THR A 443 -25.32 3.54 -6.66
N LYS A 444 -25.43 3.24 -7.96
CA LYS A 444 -24.88 4.09 -9.03
C LYS A 444 -25.46 5.51 -8.99
N GLN A 445 -26.76 5.61 -8.69
CA GLN A 445 -27.52 6.84 -8.56
C GLN A 445 -26.99 7.66 -7.38
N THR A 446 -26.81 7.02 -6.23
CA THR A 446 -26.24 7.66 -5.04
C THR A 446 -24.82 8.14 -5.31
N ALA A 447 -23.99 7.34 -5.98
CA ALA A 447 -22.62 7.74 -6.32
C ALA A 447 -22.56 8.97 -7.25
N LEU A 448 -23.42 9.01 -8.28
CA LEU A 448 -23.56 10.19 -9.13
C LEU A 448 -24.03 11.41 -8.34
N SER A 449 -25.06 11.23 -7.49
CA SER A 449 -25.58 12.29 -6.62
C SER A 449 -24.52 12.82 -5.66
N ASP A 450 -23.73 11.94 -5.04
CA ASP A 450 -22.64 12.31 -4.13
C ASP A 450 -21.56 13.12 -4.85
N TYR A 451 -21.16 12.69 -6.06
CA TYR A 451 -20.22 13.43 -6.89
C TYR A 451 -20.74 14.83 -7.25
N LEU A 452 -21.96 14.93 -7.82
CA LEU A 452 -22.56 16.21 -8.21
C LEU A 452 -22.79 17.12 -6.99
N THR A 453 -23.19 16.55 -5.85
CA THR A 453 -23.34 17.29 -4.59
C THR A 453 -22.00 17.80 -4.07
N ALA A 454 -20.93 17.01 -4.22
CA ALA A 454 -19.59 17.44 -3.88
C ALA A 454 -19.15 18.63 -4.75
N LEU A 455 -19.43 18.59 -6.06
CA LEU A 455 -19.21 19.74 -6.95
C LEU A 455 -20.00 20.98 -6.54
N GLN A 456 -21.30 20.81 -6.25
CA GLN A 456 -22.19 21.90 -5.86
C GLN A 456 -21.75 22.56 -4.55
N LYS A 457 -21.30 21.76 -3.57
CA LYS A 457 -20.84 22.23 -2.26
C LYS A 457 -19.36 22.61 -2.23
N LYS A 458 -18.66 22.58 -3.38
CA LYS A 458 -17.22 22.82 -3.49
C LYS A 458 -16.39 21.92 -2.57
N LYS A 459 -16.86 20.69 -2.33
CA LYS A 459 -16.11 19.65 -1.64
C LYS A 459 -15.17 18.98 -2.64
N TRP A 460 -14.18 19.73 -3.09
CA TRP A 460 -13.27 19.33 -4.17
C TRP A 460 -12.58 18.00 -3.89
N TYR A 461 -12.18 17.75 -2.66
CA TYR A 461 -11.56 16.47 -2.31
C TYR A 461 -12.51 15.28 -2.48
N ASP A 462 -13.76 15.38 -2.01
CA ASP A 462 -14.75 14.32 -2.21
C ASP A 462 -15.02 14.10 -3.70
N ALA A 463 -15.20 15.19 -4.46
CA ALA A 463 -15.41 15.11 -5.90
C ALA A 463 -14.21 14.49 -6.65
N PHE A 464 -13.00 14.85 -6.24
CA PHE A 464 -11.76 14.30 -6.76
C PHE A 464 -11.70 12.78 -6.53
N LEU A 465 -12.04 12.32 -5.33
CA LEU A 465 -12.05 10.90 -4.97
C LEU A 465 -13.11 10.09 -5.74
N TRP A 466 -14.24 10.69 -6.11
CA TRP A 466 -15.31 9.98 -6.82
C TRP A 466 -15.18 9.99 -8.33
N GLN A 467 -14.29 10.80 -8.90
CA GLN A 467 -14.10 10.86 -10.35
C GLN A 467 -13.26 9.67 -10.86
N SER A 468 -13.68 9.04 -11.96
CA SER A 468 -12.87 8.06 -12.73
C SER A 468 -11.78 8.76 -13.54
N ARG A 469 -10.57 8.18 -13.64
CA ARG A 469 -9.39 8.77 -14.33
C ARG A 469 -8.38 7.73 -14.81
N ASP A 470 -7.65 8.07 -15.87
CA ASP A 470 -6.68 7.19 -16.55
C ASP A 470 -5.24 7.22 -15.99
N PHE A 471 -4.91 8.03 -14.98
CA PHE A 471 -3.52 8.20 -14.49
C PHE A 471 -3.37 8.10 -12.97
N ALA A 472 -2.17 7.68 -12.54
CA ALA A 472 -1.78 7.53 -11.13
C ALA A 472 -1.74 8.88 -10.41
N GLN A 473 -2.17 8.91 -9.15
CA GLN A 473 -2.49 10.16 -8.44
C GLN A 473 -1.47 10.54 -7.35
N SER A 474 -1.16 11.82 -7.25
CA SER A 474 -0.42 12.47 -6.18
C SER A 474 -1.20 13.63 -5.56
N GLU A 475 -0.84 14.08 -4.35
CA GLU A 475 -1.44 15.27 -3.72
C GLU A 475 -1.27 16.54 -4.58
N ALA A 476 -0.19 16.63 -5.36
CA ALA A 476 0.03 17.73 -6.29
C ALA A 476 -1.01 17.73 -7.42
N ASP A 477 -1.44 16.55 -7.87
CA ASP A 477 -2.50 16.42 -8.88
C ASP A 477 -3.84 16.89 -8.33
N TYR A 478 -4.12 16.65 -7.04
CA TYR A 478 -5.33 17.18 -6.38
C TYR A 478 -5.32 18.71 -6.34
N GLN A 479 -4.22 19.34 -5.94
CA GLN A 479 -4.13 20.81 -5.85
C GLN A 479 -4.27 21.46 -7.23
N ALA A 480 -3.48 21.01 -8.21
CA ALA A 480 -3.58 21.50 -9.58
C ALA A 480 -4.99 21.26 -10.16
N TRP A 481 -5.61 20.12 -9.85
CA TRP A 481 -6.98 19.86 -10.23
C TRP A 481 -7.95 20.82 -9.56
N ALA A 482 -7.89 21.05 -8.25
CA ALA A 482 -8.82 21.92 -7.54
C ALA A 482 -8.68 23.39 -7.95
N ASP A 483 -7.45 23.87 -8.13
CA ASP A 483 -7.13 25.25 -8.53
C ASP A 483 -7.58 25.56 -9.96
N GLY A 484 -7.68 24.53 -10.81
CA GLY A 484 -8.19 24.66 -12.17
C GLY A 484 -9.69 24.98 -12.26
N TRP A 485 -10.46 24.89 -11.17
CA TRP A 485 -11.92 25.05 -11.20
C TRP A 485 -12.31 26.51 -10.99
N THR A 486 -12.76 27.15 -12.05
CA THR A 486 -13.16 28.58 -12.08
C THR A 486 -14.67 28.77 -11.91
N SER A 487 -15.45 27.71 -12.08
CA SER A 487 -16.91 27.73 -11.98
C SER A 487 -17.42 26.66 -11.00
N SER A 488 -18.66 26.81 -10.55
CA SER A 488 -19.31 25.85 -9.65
C SER A 488 -20.66 25.38 -10.18
N LEU A 489 -21.03 24.15 -9.83
CA LEU A 489 -22.35 23.60 -10.13
C LEU A 489 -23.39 24.30 -9.25
N ALA A 490 -24.35 25.01 -9.85
CA ALA A 490 -25.43 25.68 -9.14
C ALA A 490 -26.61 24.73 -8.90
N SER A 491 -27.02 24.00 -9.93
CA SER A 491 -28.07 22.99 -9.85
C SER A 491 -27.86 21.90 -10.90
N TYR A 492 -28.49 20.74 -10.67
CA TYR A 492 -28.52 19.63 -11.61
C TYR A 492 -29.87 18.92 -11.56
N ALA A 493 -30.24 18.23 -12.64
CA ALA A 493 -31.38 17.34 -12.72
C ALA A 493 -31.01 16.10 -13.52
N VAL A 494 -31.15 14.91 -12.94
CA VAL A 494 -30.99 13.64 -13.67
C VAL A 494 -32.28 13.41 -14.46
N THR A 495 -32.20 13.38 -15.79
CA THR A 495 -33.35 13.33 -16.70
C THR A 495 -33.61 11.93 -17.26
N ALA A 496 -32.57 11.08 -17.33
CA ALA A 496 -32.72 9.68 -17.73
C ALA A 496 -31.60 8.82 -17.15
N GLU A 497 -31.89 7.53 -16.99
CA GLU A 497 -30.93 6.49 -16.62
C GLU A 497 -31.02 5.33 -17.62
N GLN A 498 -29.88 4.87 -18.10
CA GLN A 498 -29.77 3.69 -18.95
C GLN A 498 -28.53 2.88 -18.56
N GLY A 499 -28.73 1.83 -17.75
CA GLY A 499 -27.67 0.90 -17.34
C GLY A 499 -26.64 1.53 -16.39
N THR A 500 -25.52 1.99 -16.93
CA THR A 500 -24.46 2.72 -16.19
C THR A 500 -24.37 4.18 -16.61
N THR A 501 -25.16 4.61 -17.59
CA THR A 501 -25.14 5.97 -18.12
C THR A 501 -26.33 6.77 -17.61
N PHE A 502 -26.05 7.99 -17.14
CA PHE A 502 -27.04 8.95 -16.66
C PHE A 502 -27.03 10.17 -17.55
N THR A 503 -28.20 10.64 -17.93
CA THR A 503 -28.37 11.91 -18.63
C THR A 503 -28.72 12.98 -17.61
N VAL A 504 -27.99 14.09 -17.60
CA VAL A 504 -28.10 15.13 -16.58
C VAL A 504 -28.13 16.50 -17.23
N ASP A 505 -29.07 17.33 -16.80
CA ASP A 505 -29.09 18.75 -17.10
C ASP A 505 -28.41 19.50 -15.96
N LEU A 506 -27.52 20.44 -16.30
CA LEU A 506 -26.64 21.13 -15.36
C LEU A 506 -26.77 22.64 -15.55
N THR A 507 -26.78 23.38 -14.44
CA THR A 507 -26.59 24.83 -14.44
C THR A 507 -25.31 25.16 -13.69
N LEU A 508 -24.35 25.74 -14.39
CA LEU A 508 -23.07 26.18 -13.86
C LEU A 508 -23.11 27.69 -13.62
N LYS A 509 -22.44 28.14 -12.56
CA LYS A 509 -22.29 29.55 -12.22
C LYS A 509 -20.81 29.88 -12.02
N SER A 510 -20.33 30.85 -12.79
CA SER A 510 -19.05 31.54 -12.59
C SER A 510 -19.29 32.91 -11.95
N ALA A 511 -18.24 33.71 -11.78
CA ALA A 511 -18.38 35.08 -11.28
C ALA A 511 -19.16 35.99 -12.25
N VAL A 512 -19.12 35.70 -13.55
CA VAL A 512 -19.64 36.58 -14.62
C VAL A 512 -20.74 35.95 -15.49
N ALA A 513 -20.95 34.63 -15.42
CA ALA A 513 -21.89 33.94 -16.31
C ALA A 513 -22.65 32.80 -15.63
N VAL A 514 -23.85 32.54 -16.15
CA VAL A 514 -24.61 31.30 -15.90
C VAL A 514 -24.64 30.52 -17.20
N GLN A 515 -24.13 29.30 -17.17
CA GLN A 515 -24.12 28.40 -18.31
C GLN A 515 -25.04 27.21 -18.05
N LYS A 516 -25.83 26.83 -19.04
CA LYS A 516 -26.65 25.60 -18.99
C LYS A 516 -26.05 24.57 -19.93
N LEU A 517 -25.93 23.35 -19.44
CA LEU A 517 -25.60 22.17 -20.24
C LEU A 517 -26.80 21.23 -20.14
N SER A 518 -27.27 20.69 -21.26
CA SER A 518 -28.48 19.86 -21.29
C SER A 518 -28.19 18.56 -22.01
N GLY A 519 -28.72 17.45 -21.48
CA GLY A 519 -28.51 16.12 -22.05
C GLY A 519 -27.09 15.57 -21.86
N GLU A 520 -26.35 16.07 -20.86
CA GLU A 520 -24.96 15.67 -20.62
C GLU A 520 -24.91 14.23 -20.07
N LYS A 521 -24.02 13.41 -20.62
CA LYS A 521 -23.93 11.99 -20.28
C LYS A 521 -22.81 11.72 -19.28
N PHE A 522 -23.17 11.15 -18.15
CA PHE A 522 -22.24 10.66 -17.13
C PHE A 522 -22.22 9.14 -17.16
N THR A 523 -21.05 8.54 -17.05
CA THR A 523 -20.92 7.09 -16.90
C THR A 523 -20.53 6.77 -15.45
N VAL A 524 -21.12 5.71 -14.89
CA VAL A 524 -20.78 5.21 -13.55
C VAL A 524 -20.20 3.80 -13.67
N SER A 525 -18.96 3.63 -13.24
CA SER A 525 -18.19 2.37 -13.30
C SER A 525 -17.78 1.92 -11.90
N MET A 526 -17.62 0.62 -11.69
CA MET A 526 -17.07 0.08 -10.44
C MET A 526 -15.55 0.02 -10.56
N GLU A 527 -14.83 0.71 -9.68
CA GLU A 527 -13.37 0.69 -9.61
C GLU A 527 -12.94 0.53 -8.15
N ASN A 528 -12.04 -0.41 -7.87
CA ASN A 528 -11.55 -0.68 -6.51
C ASN A 528 -12.68 -0.88 -5.47
N GLY A 529 -13.77 -1.53 -5.88
CA GLY A 529 -14.92 -1.81 -5.01
C GLY A 529 -15.82 -0.61 -4.73
N VAL A 530 -15.61 0.54 -5.37
CA VAL A 530 -16.47 1.72 -5.25
C VAL A 530 -17.02 2.20 -6.59
N TRP A 531 -18.24 2.73 -6.60
CA TRP A 531 -18.76 3.42 -7.78
C TRP A 531 -18.01 4.73 -8.01
N LYS A 532 -17.45 4.89 -9.21
CA LYS A 532 -16.80 6.08 -9.74
C LYS A 532 -17.65 6.73 -10.81
N VAL A 533 -17.49 8.04 -10.96
CA VAL A 533 -18.23 8.85 -11.92
C VAL A 533 -17.27 9.39 -12.97
N GLU A 534 -17.54 9.08 -14.22
CA GLU A 534 -16.89 9.67 -15.38
C GLU A 534 -17.76 10.83 -15.89
N PRO A 535 -17.37 12.10 -15.62
CA PRO A 535 -18.09 13.27 -16.10
C PRO A 535 -17.80 13.52 -17.60
N PRO A 536 -18.76 14.09 -18.34
CA PRO A 536 -18.54 14.42 -19.74
C PRO A 536 -17.49 15.52 -19.88
N LEU A 537 -16.70 15.45 -20.97
CA LEU A 537 -15.66 16.43 -21.25
C LEU A 537 -16.20 17.87 -21.36
N ALA A 538 -17.45 18.04 -21.80
CA ALA A 538 -18.11 19.34 -21.87
C ALA A 538 -18.26 19.98 -20.48
N LEU A 539 -18.66 19.20 -19.47
CA LEU A 539 -18.72 19.65 -18.09
C LEU A 539 -17.33 20.04 -17.57
N LEU A 540 -16.34 19.15 -17.74
CA LEU A 540 -14.97 19.42 -17.27
C LEU A 540 -14.42 20.72 -17.86
N LYS A 541 -14.59 20.94 -19.17
CA LYS A 541 -14.20 22.18 -19.83
C LYS A 541 -14.94 23.39 -19.25
N ALA A 542 -16.26 23.31 -19.11
CA ALA A 542 -17.06 24.42 -18.59
C ALA A 542 -16.70 24.81 -17.14
N LEU A 543 -16.16 23.87 -16.36
CA LEU A 543 -15.69 24.13 -15.00
C LEU A 543 -14.29 24.76 -14.95
N THR A 544 -13.47 24.58 -15.99
CA THR A 544 -12.05 24.99 -16.00
C THR A 544 -11.72 26.14 -16.97
N VAL A 545 -12.68 26.66 -17.73
CA VAL A 545 -12.44 27.82 -18.62
C VAL A 545 -12.11 29.04 -17.77
N GLN A 546 -10.90 29.57 -17.94
CA GLN A 546 -10.50 30.86 -17.38
C GLN A 546 -11.23 31.99 -18.10
N GLU A 547 -11.65 32.98 -17.33
CA GLU A 547 -12.17 34.25 -17.82
C GLU A 547 -11.14 34.84 -18.80
N SER A 548 -11.47 34.91 -20.09
CA SER A 548 -10.74 35.79 -20.99
C SER A 548 -10.98 37.21 -20.50
N SER A 549 -9.94 37.83 -19.92
CA SER A 549 -9.95 39.26 -19.63
C SER A 549 -10.27 39.99 -20.94
N ASN A 550 -11.45 40.59 -21.00
CA ASN A 550 -11.77 41.58 -22.01
C ASN A 550 -10.85 42.79 -21.78
N THR A 551 -9.65 42.77 -22.36
CA THR A 551 -8.94 44.00 -22.68
C THR A 551 -9.66 44.63 -23.86
N ASN A 552 -10.74 45.35 -23.58
CA ASN A 552 -11.22 46.41 -24.46
C ASN A 552 -10.16 47.51 -24.42
N SER A 553 -9.16 47.43 -25.31
CA SER A 553 -8.47 48.64 -25.77
C SER A 553 -9.37 49.30 -26.80
N SER A 554 -10.35 50.05 -26.33
CA SER A 554 -10.89 51.17 -27.09
C SER A 554 -9.83 52.26 -27.08
N ASP A 555 -8.94 52.23 -28.07
CA ASP A 555 -8.12 53.38 -28.40
C ASP A 555 -8.67 53.93 -29.71
N ASP A 556 -9.58 54.89 -29.57
CA ASP A 556 -10.09 55.73 -30.64
C ASP A 556 -10.19 57.15 -30.08
N SER A 557 -9.45 58.07 -30.71
CA SER A 557 -9.49 59.55 -30.61
C SER A 557 -9.04 60.18 -29.27
N LEU A 558 -8.10 61.14 -29.19
CA LEU A 558 -7.65 62.21 -30.10
C LEU A 558 -6.23 62.66 -29.71
#